data_AF-A0A4Q5NHL0-F1
#
_entry.id   AF-A0A4Q5NHL0-F1
#
_cell.length_a   1.000
_cell.length_b   1.000
_cell.length_c   1.000
_cell.angle_alpha   90.00
_cell.angle_beta   90.00
_cell.angle_gamma   90.00
#
_symmetry.space_group_name_H-M   'P 1'
#
loop_
_entity.id
_entity.type
_entity.pdbx_description
1 polymer ?
#
loop_
_entity_poly.entity_id
_entity_poly.type
_entity_poly.pdbx_seq_one_letter_code
_entity_poly.pdbx_strand_id
1 'polypeptide(L)'
;MTNVLFDWDIMLGGPTPASTWYPGNEYVDFISGDFYDGSAAPAGMSSIEGPFMNLLINTRQRPTHFAEMGYNPGAATTTNIWTTKTGSYHRDRISRSSFFAPWRSPHGPAVGDATQADFAAMIEESSCVTRDRLTGVYS
;
A
#
# COMPACT_ATOMS: atom_id res chain seq x y z
N MET A 1 -4.74 27.86 2.99
CA MET A 1 -4.53 26.59 3.69
C MET A 1 -3.08 26.22 3.46
N THR A 2 -2.27 26.05 4.50
CA THR A 2 -0.79 25.93 4.37
C THR A 2 -0.24 24.63 4.94
N ASN A 3 -1.12 23.74 5.40
CA ASN A 3 -0.81 22.52 6.14
C ASN A 3 -1.60 21.33 5.59
N VAL A 4 -1.88 21.33 4.29
CA VAL A 4 -2.61 20.26 3.60
C VAL A 4 -1.78 19.79 2.43
N LEU A 5 -1.65 18.48 2.31
CA LEU A 5 -1.07 17.79 1.18
C LEU A 5 -2.21 17.14 0.40
N PHE A 6 -2.13 17.18 -0.92
CA PHE A 6 -3.13 16.63 -1.81
C PHE A 6 -2.68 15.29 -2.37
N ASP A 7 -3.50 14.28 -2.15
CA ASP A 7 -3.29 12.92 -2.62
C ASP A 7 -4.25 12.64 -3.78
N TRP A 8 -3.70 12.14 -4.89
CA TRP A 8 -4.50 11.69 -6.02
C TRP A 8 -4.54 10.16 -6.04
N ASP A 9 -5.67 9.62 -5.59
CA ASP A 9 -5.89 8.19 -5.54
C ASP A 9 -6.37 7.63 -6.88
N ILE A 10 -5.77 6.50 -7.25
CA ILE A 10 -6.06 5.79 -8.48
C ILE A 10 -6.60 4.40 -8.15
N MET A 11 -7.77 4.10 -8.69
CA MET A 11 -8.28 2.73 -8.70
C MET A 11 -7.36 1.83 -9.55
N LEU A 12 -6.60 0.96 -8.88
CA LEU A 12 -5.75 -0.03 -9.53
C LEU A 12 -6.62 -1.10 -10.20
N GLY A 13 -6.31 -1.44 -11.45
CA GLY A 13 -7.05 -2.46 -12.22
C GLY A 13 -8.40 -2.01 -12.81
N GLY A 14 -8.74 -0.72 -12.69
CA GLY A 14 -9.94 -0.15 -13.34
C GLY A 14 -9.83 -0.10 -14.88
N PRO A 15 -10.96 -0.04 -15.61
CA PRO A 15 -10.97 -0.01 -17.08
C PRO A 15 -10.50 1.33 -17.68
N THR A 16 -10.36 2.36 -16.85
CA THR A 16 -10.01 3.71 -17.29
C THR A 16 -8.50 3.91 -17.15
N PRO A 17 -7.79 4.39 -18.18
CA PRO A 17 -6.38 4.76 -18.03
C PRO A 17 -6.24 5.80 -16.92
N ALA A 18 -5.35 5.58 -15.96
CA ALA A 18 -5.21 6.49 -14.82
C ALA A 18 -4.95 7.94 -15.24
N SER A 19 -4.25 8.17 -16.35
CA SER A 19 -4.00 9.51 -16.88
C SER A 19 -5.27 10.30 -17.24
N THR A 20 -6.42 9.65 -17.37
CA THR A 20 -7.69 10.29 -17.78
C THR A 20 -8.14 11.36 -16.79
N TRP A 21 -7.91 11.15 -15.50
CA TRP A 21 -8.41 12.03 -14.43
C TRP A 21 -7.29 12.73 -13.66
N TYR A 22 -6.06 12.70 -14.21
CA TYR A 22 -4.94 13.32 -13.53
C TYR A 22 -5.10 14.84 -13.56
N PRO A 23 -5.18 15.52 -12.40
CA PRO A 23 -5.48 16.95 -12.37
C PRO A 23 -4.27 17.81 -12.77
N GLY A 24 -3.06 17.24 -12.78
CA GLY A 24 -1.81 17.96 -13.06
C GLY A 24 -0.84 17.90 -11.88
N ASN A 25 0.46 18.04 -12.17
CA ASN A 25 1.53 17.95 -11.16
C ASN A 25 1.44 19.08 -10.12
N GLU A 26 0.82 20.21 -10.47
CA GLU A 26 0.63 21.40 -9.64
C GLU A 26 -0.49 21.25 -8.60
N TYR A 27 -1.32 20.22 -8.69
CA TYR A 27 -2.42 19.94 -7.77
C TYR A 27 -2.22 18.68 -6.92
N VAL A 28 -1.09 17.99 -7.09
CA VAL A 28 -0.85 16.66 -6.53
C VAL A 28 0.50 16.61 -5.85
N ASP A 29 0.49 16.36 -4.55
CA ASP A 29 1.67 16.14 -3.72
C ASP A 29 2.05 14.65 -3.70
N PHE A 30 1.06 13.76 -3.64
CA PHE A 30 1.22 12.30 -3.58
C PHE A 30 0.33 11.60 -4.59
N ILE A 31 0.74 10.42 -5.04
CA ILE A 31 -0.08 9.55 -5.87
C ILE A 31 -0.28 8.23 -5.15
N SER A 32 -1.53 7.84 -4.97
CA SER A 32 -1.86 6.60 -4.29
C SER A 32 -2.62 5.64 -5.16
N GLY A 33 -2.72 4.40 -4.68
CA GLY A 33 -3.73 3.48 -5.15
C GLY A 33 -4.22 2.58 -4.04
N ASP A 34 -5.43 2.08 -4.23
CA ASP A 34 -6.06 1.12 -3.34
C ASP A 34 -5.76 -0.31 -3.78
N PHE A 35 -5.43 -1.17 -2.82
CA PHE A 35 -5.15 -2.57 -3.07
C PHE A 35 -5.97 -3.49 -2.17
N TYR A 36 -6.80 -4.32 -2.79
CA TYR A 36 -7.54 -5.37 -2.11
C TYR A 36 -7.38 -6.70 -2.85
N ASP A 37 -6.85 -7.70 -2.16
CA ASP A 37 -6.64 -9.03 -2.74
C ASP A 37 -7.53 -10.08 -2.07
N GLY A 38 -8.28 -10.84 -2.89
CA GLY A 38 -9.09 -11.95 -2.43
C GLY A 38 -8.54 -13.33 -2.78
N SER A 39 -7.37 -13.41 -3.41
CA SER A 39 -6.78 -14.67 -3.81
C SER A 39 -6.07 -15.35 -2.64
N ALA A 40 -6.40 -16.63 -2.42
CA ALA A 40 -5.65 -17.50 -1.50
C ALA A 40 -4.30 -17.97 -2.09
N ALA A 41 -4.04 -17.69 -3.37
CA ALA A 41 -2.77 -17.99 -4.01
C ALA A 41 -1.68 -17.09 -3.41
N PRO A 42 -0.42 -17.56 -3.25
CA PRO A 42 0.69 -16.73 -2.77
C PRO A 42 1.12 -15.61 -3.75
N ALA A 43 0.39 -15.41 -4.85
CA ALA A 43 0.53 -14.23 -5.67
C ALA A 43 0.22 -13.01 -4.78
N GLY A 44 1.22 -12.17 -4.51
CA GLY A 44 1.07 -10.91 -3.79
C GLY A 44 0.19 -9.91 -4.54
N MET A 45 0.38 -8.61 -4.30
CA MET A 45 0.06 -7.60 -5.32
C MET A 45 0.45 -8.15 -6.69
N SER A 46 -0.51 -8.22 -7.61
CA SER A 46 -0.36 -8.94 -8.86
C SER A 46 0.81 -8.39 -9.69
N SER A 47 1.07 -8.99 -10.85
CA SER A 47 2.09 -8.54 -11.80
C SER A 47 1.85 -7.13 -12.38
N ILE A 48 0.84 -6.39 -11.90
CA ILE A 48 0.37 -5.12 -12.46
C ILE A 48 0.63 -3.95 -11.51
N GLU A 49 0.36 -4.10 -10.21
CA GLU A 49 0.34 -2.99 -9.25
C GLU A 49 1.76 -2.47 -8.98
N GLY A 50 2.74 -3.35 -8.72
CA GLY A 50 4.14 -2.94 -8.54
C GLY A 50 4.71 -2.21 -9.76
N PRO A 51 4.62 -2.76 -10.98
CA PRO A 51 5.05 -2.08 -12.20
C PRO A 51 4.30 -0.77 -12.47
N PHE A 52 3.01 -0.71 -12.15
CA PHE A 52 2.20 0.48 -12.35
C PHE A 52 2.56 1.61 -11.38
N MET A 53 2.79 1.30 -10.11
CA MET A 53 3.32 2.28 -9.14
C MET A 53 4.70 2.78 -9.56
N ASN A 54 5.59 1.88 -10.02
CA ASN A 54 6.89 2.28 -10.56
C ASN A 54 6.76 3.16 -11.81
N LEU A 55 5.79 2.91 -12.69
CA LEU A 55 5.50 3.79 -13.83
C LEU A 55 5.07 5.18 -13.37
N LEU A 56 4.21 5.29 -12.36
CA LEU A 56 3.73 6.56 -11.82
C LEU A 56 4.86 7.35 -11.15
N ILE A 57 5.69 6.68 -10.34
CA ILE A 57 6.91 7.28 -9.76
C ILE A 57 7.77 7.91 -10.86
N ASN A 58 8.02 7.15 -11.93
CA ASN A 58 8.92 7.59 -13.01
C ASN A 58 8.33 8.68 -13.91
N THR A 59 7.01 8.66 -14.14
CA THR A 59 6.36 9.58 -15.09
C THR A 59 5.88 10.87 -14.44
N ARG A 60 5.54 10.85 -13.16
CA ARG A 60 4.97 12.01 -12.46
C ARG A 60 5.92 12.64 -11.46
N GLN A 61 7.00 11.94 -11.08
CA GLN A 61 7.99 12.43 -10.13
C GLN A 61 7.33 12.91 -8.82
N ARG A 62 6.39 12.10 -8.32
CA ARG A 62 5.71 12.29 -7.04
C ARG A 62 5.96 11.06 -6.15
N PRO A 63 6.05 11.24 -4.83
CA PRO A 63 6.03 10.12 -3.90
C PRO A 63 4.74 9.30 -4.11
N THR A 64 4.87 7.99 -3.99
CA THR A 64 3.71 7.08 -4.09
C THR A 64 3.48 6.30 -2.81
N HIS A 65 2.25 5.89 -2.56
CA HIS A 65 1.87 5.05 -1.42
C HIS A 65 0.61 4.22 -1.74
N PHE A 66 0.22 3.33 -0.82
CA PHE A 66 -1.09 2.67 -0.89
C PHE A 66 -2.01 3.35 0.13
N ALA A 67 -3.03 4.07 -0.37
CA ALA A 67 -3.98 4.77 0.49
C ALA A 67 -4.87 3.77 1.24
N GLU A 68 -5.18 2.64 0.60
CA GLU A 68 -5.85 1.52 1.22
C GLU A 68 -5.16 0.20 0.86
N MET A 69 -5.03 -0.68 1.86
CA MET A 69 -4.54 -2.03 1.66
C MET A 69 -5.33 -3.03 2.49
N GLY A 70 -5.77 -4.13 1.90
CA GLY A 70 -6.41 -5.19 2.65
C GLY A 70 -6.55 -6.49 1.89
N TYR A 71 -7.02 -7.51 2.60
CA TYR A 71 -7.26 -8.83 2.07
C TYR A 71 -8.71 -9.23 2.30
N ASN A 72 -9.39 -9.80 1.30
CA ASN A 72 -10.77 -10.23 1.51
C ASN A 72 -10.82 -11.34 2.58
N PRO A 73 -11.92 -11.47 3.34
CA PRO A 73 -11.98 -12.39 4.49
C PRO A 73 -11.65 -13.85 4.16
N GLY A 74 -11.88 -14.29 2.91
CA GLY A 74 -11.47 -15.63 2.45
C GLY A 74 -9.96 -15.81 2.34
N ALA A 75 -9.21 -14.74 2.05
CA ALA A 75 -7.76 -14.74 1.99
C ALA A 75 -7.10 -14.73 3.38
N ALA A 76 -7.83 -14.39 4.45
CA ALA A 76 -7.35 -14.47 5.85
C ALA A 76 -7.07 -15.90 6.33
N THR A 77 -7.43 -16.92 5.53
CA THR A 77 -7.01 -18.32 5.73
C THR A 77 -5.60 -18.61 5.20
N THR A 78 -5.01 -17.67 4.47
CA THR A 78 -3.64 -17.77 3.95
C THR A 78 -2.66 -17.47 5.07
N THR A 79 -1.88 -18.47 5.46
CA THR A 79 -0.77 -18.30 6.40
C THR A 79 0.21 -17.25 5.89
N ASN A 80 0.66 -16.36 6.77
CA ASN A 80 1.72 -15.38 6.51
C ASN A 80 1.42 -14.33 5.42
N ILE A 81 0.15 -13.94 5.28
CA ILE A 81 -0.29 -13.01 4.24
C ILE A 81 0.37 -11.63 4.35
N TRP A 82 0.51 -11.07 5.56
CA TRP A 82 1.12 -9.77 5.79
C TRP A 82 2.63 -9.80 5.61
N THR A 83 3.34 -10.75 6.23
CA THR A 83 4.81 -10.86 6.07
C THR A 83 5.21 -11.18 4.62
N THR A 84 4.42 -12.01 3.92
CA THR A 84 4.76 -12.46 2.56
C THR A 84 4.24 -11.51 1.48
N LYS A 85 2.94 -11.24 1.45
CA LYS A 85 2.31 -10.47 0.36
C LYS A 85 2.40 -8.96 0.53
N THR A 86 2.48 -8.46 1.76
CA THR A 86 2.68 -7.03 2.02
C THR A 86 4.16 -6.72 2.27
N GLY A 87 4.73 -7.21 3.37
CA GLY A 87 6.08 -6.86 3.83
C GLY A 87 7.16 -7.18 2.79
N SER A 88 7.32 -8.47 2.47
CA SER A 88 8.34 -8.90 1.51
C SER A 88 8.11 -8.33 0.11
N TYR A 89 6.86 -8.28 -0.37
CA TYR A 89 6.58 -7.70 -1.68
C TYR A 89 6.91 -6.21 -1.75
N HIS A 90 6.47 -5.40 -0.78
CA HIS A 90 6.77 -3.97 -0.76
C HIS A 90 8.28 -3.73 -0.76
N ARG A 91 9.00 -4.43 0.13
CA ARG A 91 10.44 -4.34 0.24
C ARG A 91 11.16 -4.69 -1.08
N ASP A 92 10.73 -5.77 -1.74
CA ASP A 92 11.49 -6.34 -2.86
C ASP A 92 11.05 -5.79 -4.22
N ARG A 93 9.81 -5.28 -4.36
CA ARG A 93 9.20 -4.94 -5.66
C ARG A 93 8.80 -3.49 -5.80
N ILE A 94 8.62 -2.76 -4.71
CA ILE A 94 8.23 -1.35 -4.77
C ILE A 94 9.43 -0.51 -4.37
N SER A 95 10.09 0.00 -5.40
CA SER A 95 11.37 0.71 -5.26
C SER A 95 11.26 1.93 -4.32
N ARG A 96 10.08 2.56 -4.26
CA ARG A 96 9.79 3.77 -3.48
C ARG A 96 8.31 3.85 -3.10
N SER A 97 7.90 3.17 -2.02
CA SER A 97 6.63 3.50 -1.34
C SER A 97 6.89 4.36 -0.12
N SER A 98 6.05 5.37 0.10
CA SER A 98 6.15 6.29 1.25
C SER A 98 5.48 5.70 2.49
N PHE A 99 4.35 5.01 2.32
CA PHE A 99 3.64 4.27 3.37
C PHE A 99 2.58 3.34 2.72
N PHE A 100 1.89 2.55 3.55
CA PHE A 100 0.60 1.94 3.21
C PHE A 100 -0.31 2.04 4.42
N ALA A 101 -1.62 2.09 4.19
CA ALA A 101 -2.61 2.08 5.28
C ALA A 101 -3.49 0.83 5.19
N PRO A 102 -3.34 -0.12 6.14
CA PRO A 102 -4.27 -1.23 6.25
C PRO A 102 -5.70 -0.73 6.44
N TRP A 103 -6.64 -1.28 5.69
CA TRP A 103 -8.05 -1.00 5.89
C TRP A 103 -8.52 -1.54 7.24
N ARG A 104 -9.72 -1.15 7.67
CA ARG A 104 -10.32 -1.73 8.88
C ARG A 104 -10.78 -3.18 8.65
N SER A 105 -11.05 -3.88 9.75
CA SER A 105 -11.75 -5.17 9.72
C SER A 105 -13.03 -5.09 8.85
N PRO A 106 -13.30 -6.07 7.98
CA PRO A 106 -12.68 -7.39 7.94
C PRO A 106 -11.52 -7.54 6.95
N HIS A 107 -11.01 -6.44 6.37
CA HIS A 107 -9.97 -6.51 5.33
C HIS A 107 -8.55 -6.33 5.86
N GLY A 108 -8.38 -5.53 6.90
CA GLY A 108 -7.12 -5.41 7.62
C GLY A 108 -7.07 -6.24 8.89
N PRO A 109 -5.91 -6.21 9.58
CA PRO A 109 -5.69 -6.99 10.79
C PRO A 109 -6.56 -6.46 11.94
N ALA A 110 -7.05 -7.37 12.76
CA ALA A 110 -7.83 -7.10 13.95
C ALA A 110 -7.31 -7.92 15.14
N VAL A 111 -7.48 -7.35 16.35
CA VAL A 111 -7.14 -8.06 17.59
C VAL A 111 -8.00 -9.31 17.70
N GLY A 112 -7.36 -10.46 17.90
CA GLY A 112 -7.96 -11.77 18.03
C GLY A 112 -8.17 -12.51 16.71
N ASP A 113 -7.85 -11.92 15.56
CA ASP A 113 -7.97 -12.61 14.27
C ASP A 113 -6.78 -13.54 13.98
N ALA A 114 -6.95 -14.42 12.98
CA ALA A 114 -5.95 -15.41 12.59
C ALA A 114 -4.67 -14.79 12.00
N THR A 115 -4.73 -13.54 11.55
CA THR A 115 -3.61 -12.82 10.92
C THR A 115 -2.86 -11.94 11.92
N GLN A 116 -3.35 -11.76 13.15
CA GLN A 116 -2.73 -10.88 14.15
C GLN A 116 -1.24 -11.17 14.36
N ALA A 117 -0.88 -12.44 14.57
CA ALA A 117 0.50 -12.83 14.82
C ALA A 117 1.42 -12.56 13.62
N ASP A 118 0.90 -12.74 12.42
CA ASP A 118 1.61 -12.48 11.17
C ASP A 118 1.77 -10.98 10.90
N PHE A 119 0.71 -10.18 11.12
CA PHE A 119 0.81 -8.73 11.03
C PHE A 119 1.80 -8.17 12.06
N ALA A 120 1.78 -8.69 13.28
CA ALA A 120 2.77 -8.35 14.32
C ALA A 120 4.20 -8.67 13.86
N ALA A 121 4.43 -9.85 13.25
CA ALA A 121 5.74 -10.19 12.71
C ALA A 121 6.20 -9.24 11.58
N MET A 122 5.29 -8.85 10.68
CA MET A 122 5.60 -7.91 9.60
C MET A 122 6.01 -6.53 10.12
N ILE A 123 5.30 -5.98 11.13
CA ILE A 123 5.65 -4.66 11.67
C ILE A 123 6.95 -4.66 12.46
N GLU A 124 7.44 -5.80 12.92
CA GLU A 124 8.76 -5.93 13.57
C GLU A 124 9.91 -6.00 12.55
N GLU A 125 9.63 -6.15 11.25
CA GLU A 125 10.68 -6.09 10.23
C GLU A 125 11.38 -4.72 10.22
N SER A 126 12.69 -4.73 9.96
CA SER A 126 13.49 -3.50 9.80
C SER A 126 13.09 -2.67 8.58
N SER A 127 12.39 -3.27 7.63
CA SER A 127 11.87 -2.62 6.43
C SER A 127 10.55 -1.86 6.68
N CYS A 128 9.86 -2.14 7.79
CA CYS A 128 8.66 -1.45 8.20
C CYS A 128 9.03 -0.32 9.19
N VAL A 129 8.42 0.85 9.09
CA VAL A 129 8.59 1.95 10.06
C VAL A 129 7.25 2.26 10.71
N THR A 130 7.13 1.95 11.99
CA THR A 130 5.98 2.30 12.83
C THR A 130 6.18 3.66 13.51
N ARG A 131 5.12 4.21 14.11
CA ARG A 131 5.14 5.54 14.76
C ARG A 131 6.27 5.72 15.77
N ASP A 132 6.55 4.70 16.58
CA ASP A 132 7.60 4.69 17.61
C ASP A 132 9.02 4.67 17.02
N ARG A 133 9.17 4.27 15.76
CA ARG A 133 10.45 4.22 15.03
C ARG A 133 10.62 5.40 14.06
N LEU A 134 9.57 6.18 13.83
CA LEU A 134 9.57 7.32 12.93
C LEU A 134 10.25 8.54 13.58
N THR A 135 11.30 9.07 12.96
CA THR A 135 12.05 10.23 13.45
C THR A 135 12.17 11.30 12.36
N GLY A 136 12.26 12.57 12.75
CA GLY A 136 12.62 13.67 11.83
C GLY A 136 11.56 14.17 10.84
N VAL A 137 10.27 13.81 11.02
CA VAL A 137 9.21 14.17 10.04
C VAL A 137 8.74 15.61 10.14
N TYR A 138 8.74 16.18 11.35
CA TYR A 138 8.22 17.53 11.63
C TYR A 138 9.25 18.45 12.29
N SER A 139 10.52 18.04 12.31
CA SER A 139 11.62 18.74 13.00
C SER A 139 12.37 19.70 12.08
#